data_AF-A0A3D3IG31-F1
#
_entry.id   AF-A0A3D3IG31-F1
#
_cell.length_a   1.000
_cell.length_b   1.000
_cell.length_c   1.000
_cell.angle_alpha   90.00
_cell.angle_beta   90.00
_cell.angle_gamma   90.00
#
_symmetry.space_group_name_H-M   'P 1'
#
loop_
_entity.id
_entity.type
_entity.pdbx_description
1 polymer ?
#
loop_
_entity_poly.entity_id
_entity_poly.type
_entity_poly.pdbx_seq_one_letter_code
_entity_poly.pdbx_strand_id
1 'polypeptide(L)'
;MRNDIQIIRSRLNEKAQQQQAKRLLLRLLILSSGLLFAALLIIGMIQVKPQVEIPSIFYLGSVIIILSSAVLVAAKKAIVKDDLQIAVYLLVVSLGLGVAFGFIQLMGWSSLLATDTIGRNILLPFSAIHFSHLVVGIVFLFVVFKRLNNFQIHSKAILFTSNVFYFWHFLGLIWVAFIGVIA
;
A
#
# COMPACT_ATOMS: atom_id res chain seq x y z
N MET A 1 -24.51 -39.56 4.87
CA MET A 1 -23.48 -39.31 5.90
C MET A 1 -22.03 -39.36 5.37
N ARG A 2 -21.55 -40.47 4.77
CA ARG A 2 -20.13 -40.55 4.28
C ARG A 2 -19.84 -39.60 3.10
N ASN A 3 -20.80 -39.41 2.20
CA ASN A 3 -20.68 -38.48 1.06
C ASN A 3 -20.69 -37.01 1.50
N ASP A 4 -21.49 -36.65 2.52
CA ASP A 4 -21.59 -35.28 3.03
C ASP A 4 -20.27 -34.82 3.65
N ILE A 5 -19.58 -35.72 4.38
CA ILE A 5 -18.26 -35.46 4.96
C ILE A 5 -17.20 -35.24 3.85
N GLN A 6 -17.26 -36.00 2.76
CA GLN A 6 -16.36 -35.81 1.62
C GLN A 6 -16.61 -34.47 0.92
N ILE A 7 -17.87 -34.07 0.73
CA ILE A 7 -18.24 -32.78 0.14
C ILE A 7 -17.78 -31.61 1.03
N ILE A 8 -17.95 -31.72 2.35
CA ILE A 8 -17.48 -30.69 3.29
C ILE A 8 -15.95 -30.61 3.22
N ARG A 9 -15.23 -31.74 3.22
CA ARG A 9 -13.77 -31.77 3.15
C ARG A 9 -13.25 -31.19 1.82
N SER A 10 -13.88 -31.49 0.69
CA SER A 10 -13.49 -30.94 -0.61
C SER A 10 -13.70 -29.42 -0.65
N ARG A 11 -14.84 -28.91 -0.17
CA ARG A 11 -15.11 -27.46 -0.08
C ARG A 11 -14.14 -26.74 0.87
N LEU A 12 -13.75 -27.38 1.98
CA LEU A 12 -12.75 -26.82 2.89
C LEU A 12 -11.36 -26.74 2.24
N ASN A 13 -10.96 -27.78 1.51
CA ASN A 13 -9.71 -27.81 0.75
C ASN A 13 -9.70 -26.76 -0.37
N GLU A 14 -10.80 -26.63 -1.11
CA GLU A 14 -10.95 -25.62 -2.16
C GLU A 14 -10.83 -24.19 -1.59
N LYS A 15 -11.53 -23.89 -0.48
CA LYS A 15 -11.40 -22.60 0.21
C LYS A 15 -9.96 -22.34 0.69
N ALA A 16 -9.28 -23.37 1.19
CA ALA A 16 -7.89 -23.26 1.63
C ALA A 16 -6.94 -22.98 0.45
N GLN A 17 -7.10 -23.69 -0.67
CA GLN A 17 -6.33 -23.48 -1.91
C GLN A 17 -6.58 -22.07 -2.47
N GLN A 18 -7.83 -21.62 -2.56
CA GLN A 18 -8.16 -20.26 -3.01
C GLN A 18 -7.48 -19.18 -2.13
N GLN A 19 -7.43 -19.39 -0.81
CA GLN A 19 -6.77 -18.45 0.10
C GLN A 19 -5.24 -18.46 -0.05
N GLN A 20 -4.64 -19.64 -0.22
CA GLN A 20 -3.21 -19.76 -0.50
C GLN A 20 -2.84 -19.10 -1.83
N ALA A 21 -3.65 -19.30 -2.88
CA ALA A 21 -3.49 -18.65 -4.16
C ALA A 21 -3.57 -17.11 -4.02
N LYS A 22 -4.60 -16.58 -3.35
CA LYS A 22 -4.72 -15.13 -3.08
C LYS A 22 -3.50 -14.56 -2.35
N ARG A 23 -2.96 -15.31 -1.37
CA ARG A 23 -1.74 -14.93 -0.66
C ARG A 23 -0.52 -14.90 -1.57
N LEU A 24 -0.34 -15.93 -2.38
CA LEU A 24 0.77 -16.02 -3.34
C LEU A 24 0.70 -14.87 -4.34
N LEU A 25 -0.48 -14.58 -4.89
CA LEU A 25 -0.71 -13.48 -5.81
C LEU A 25 -0.32 -12.12 -5.22
N LEU A 26 -0.69 -11.84 -3.95
CA LEU A 26 -0.28 -10.59 -3.29
C LEU A 26 1.24 -10.49 -3.10
N ARG A 27 1.91 -11.60 -2.80
CA ARG A 27 3.37 -11.62 -2.65
C ARG A 27 4.09 -11.42 -3.98
N LEU A 28 3.59 -12.08 -5.03
CA LEU A 28 4.09 -11.89 -6.39
C LEU A 28 3.86 -10.45 -6.86
N LEU A 29 2.71 -9.86 -6.54
CA LEU A 29 2.43 -8.44 -6.81
C LEU A 29 3.45 -7.53 -6.11
N ILE A 30 3.75 -7.74 -4.82
CA ILE A 30 4.77 -6.94 -4.11
C ILE A 30 6.13 -7.10 -4.78
N LEU A 31 6.54 -8.33 -5.09
CA LEU A 31 7.83 -8.63 -5.69
C LEU A 31 7.99 -7.99 -7.07
N SER A 32 7.01 -8.15 -7.96
CA SER A 32 7.05 -7.59 -9.31
C SER A 32 6.99 -6.06 -9.28
N SER A 33 6.17 -5.47 -8.41
CA SER A 33 6.14 -4.01 -8.20
C SER A 33 7.50 -3.51 -7.74
N GLY A 34 8.18 -4.26 -6.86
CA GLY A 34 9.51 -3.90 -6.36
C GLY A 34 10.55 -3.82 -7.47
N LEU A 35 10.54 -4.79 -8.39
CA LEU A 35 11.43 -4.77 -9.56
C LEU A 35 11.14 -3.58 -10.47
N LEU A 36 9.86 -3.26 -10.70
CA LEU A 36 9.44 -2.11 -11.50
C LEU A 36 9.94 -0.79 -10.89
N PHE A 37 9.70 -0.57 -9.60
CA PHE A 37 10.12 0.65 -8.93
C PHE A 37 11.64 0.75 -8.81
N ALA A 38 12.35 -0.36 -8.63
CA ALA A 38 13.81 -0.38 -8.64
C ALA A 38 14.36 0.05 -10.01
N ALA A 39 13.79 -0.44 -11.11
CA ALA A 39 14.19 -0.01 -12.45
C ALA A 39 13.95 1.50 -12.68
N LEU A 40 12.80 2.03 -12.27
CA LEU A 40 12.51 3.46 -12.37
C LEU A 40 13.44 4.32 -11.50
N LEU A 41 13.80 3.83 -10.32
CA LEU A 41 14.73 4.51 -9.42
C LEU A 41 16.15 4.56 -10.02
N ILE A 42 16.63 3.46 -10.62
CA ILE A 42 17.92 3.42 -11.34
C ILE A 42 17.92 4.41 -12.51
N ILE A 43 16.83 4.44 -13.30
CA ILE A 43 16.68 5.41 -14.40
C ILE A 43 16.74 6.84 -13.87
N GLY A 44 16.03 7.12 -12.77
CA GLY A 44 16.06 8.42 -12.09
C GLY A 44 17.48 8.82 -11.71
N MET A 45 18.20 7.95 -10.99
CA MET A 45 19.59 8.18 -10.55
C MET A 45 20.55 8.52 -11.70
N ILE A 46 20.45 7.82 -12.83
CA ILE A 46 21.31 8.09 -14.01
C ILE A 46 21.01 9.45 -14.62
N GLN A 47 19.76 9.92 -14.51
CA GLN A 47 19.30 11.19 -15.08
C GLN A 47 19.41 12.38 -14.11
N VAL A 48 19.77 12.16 -12.84
CA VAL A 48 19.96 13.25 -11.87
C VAL A 48 21.15 14.11 -12.32
N LYS A 49 20.83 15.29 -12.88
CA LYS A 49 21.72 16.47 -12.93
C LYS A 49 21.55 17.28 -11.65
N PRO A 50 22.46 18.24 -11.32
CA PRO A 50 22.74 18.61 -9.94
C PRO A 50 21.57 19.07 -9.06
N GLN A 51 20.43 19.53 -9.59
CA GLN A 51 19.30 19.99 -8.78
C GLN A 51 17.98 19.73 -9.50
N VAL A 52 17.30 18.63 -9.17
CA VAL A 52 15.88 18.47 -9.52
C VAL A 52 15.07 19.23 -8.47
N GLU A 53 14.40 20.31 -8.86
CA GLU A 53 13.54 21.04 -7.94
C GLU A 53 12.29 20.20 -7.60
N ILE A 54 12.25 19.68 -6.38
CA ILE A 54 11.10 18.93 -5.87
C ILE A 54 10.10 19.92 -5.23
N PRO A 55 8.85 19.98 -5.70
CA PRO A 55 7.82 20.78 -5.06
C PRO A 55 7.67 20.42 -3.57
N SER A 56 7.65 21.43 -2.70
CA SER A 56 7.62 21.27 -1.24
C SER A 56 6.46 20.39 -0.74
N ILE A 57 5.36 20.37 -1.49
CA ILE A 57 4.17 19.56 -1.23
C ILE A 57 4.46 18.05 -1.19
N PHE A 58 5.48 17.56 -1.91
CA PHE A 58 5.85 16.14 -1.88
C PHE A 58 6.53 15.74 -0.56
N TYR A 59 7.27 16.64 0.10
CA TYR A 59 7.81 16.37 1.43
C TYR A 59 6.69 16.27 2.47
N LEU A 60 5.66 17.11 2.37
CA LEU A 60 4.46 16.98 3.20
C LEU A 60 3.79 15.61 2.98
N GLY A 61 3.69 15.17 1.71
CA GLY A 61 3.20 13.83 1.37
C GLY A 61 4.01 12.72 2.04
N SER A 62 5.34 12.83 2.04
CA SER A 62 6.24 11.87 2.71
C SER A 62 5.98 11.77 4.21
N VAL A 63 5.74 12.90 4.89
CA VAL A 63 5.37 12.90 6.33
C VAL A 63 4.03 12.19 6.52
N ILE A 64 3.03 12.48 5.70
CA ILE A 64 1.69 11.87 5.82
C ILE A 64 1.73 10.35 5.61
N ILE A 65 2.48 9.85 4.63
CA ILE A 65 2.55 8.41 4.36
C ILE A 65 3.34 7.65 5.45
N ILE A 66 4.34 8.29 6.05
CA ILE A 66 5.05 7.75 7.23
C ILE A 66 4.10 7.66 8.42
N LEU A 67 3.32 8.72 8.70
CA LEU A 67 2.31 8.72 9.75
C LEU A 67 1.24 7.65 9.51
N SER A 68 0.74 7.53 8.29
CA SER A 68 -0.20 6.46 7.90
C SER A 68 0.37 5.07 8.18
N SER A 69 1.65 4.85 7.87
CA SER A 69 2.33 3.59 8.19
C SER A 69 2.43 3.36 9.70
N ALA A 70 2.77 4.37 10.50
CA ALA A 70 2.83 4.24 11.95
C ALA A 70 1.46 3.87 12.55
N VAL A 71 0.38 4.49 12.05
CA VAL A 71 -1.00 4.19 12.45
C VAL A 71 -1.37 2.75 12.12
N LEU A 72 -1.01 2.21 10.96
CA LEU A 72 -1.27 0.80 10.62
C LEU A 72 -0.49 -0.19 11.48
N VAL A 73 0.73 0.15 11.91
CA VAL A 73 1.47 -0.67 12.88
C VAL A 73 0.70 -0.75 14.20
N ALA A 74 0.14 0.37 14.67
CA ALA A 74 -0.73 0.38 15.84
C ALA A 74 -2.02 -0.44 15.62
N ALA A 75 -2.64 -0.34 14.43
CA ALA A 75 -3.82 -1.12 14.07
C ALA A 75 -3.52 -2.63 14.14
N LYS A 76 -2.36 -3.06 13.61
CA LYS A 76 -1.91 -4.45 13.70
C LYS A 76 -1.79 -4.94 15.14
N LYS A 77 -1.24 -4.10 16.04
CA LYS A 77 -1.14 -4.43 17.47
C LYS A 77 -2.51 -4.57 18.11
N ALA A 78 -3.46 -3.70 17.79
CA ALA A 78 -4.84 -3.79 18.28
C ALA A 78 -5.54 -5.08 17.82
N ILE A 79 -5.36 -5.47 16.54
CA ILE A 79 -5.89 -6.74 16.01
C ILE A 79 -5.35 -7.95 16.78
N VAL A 80 -4.04 -7.97 17.09
CA VAL A 80 -3.41 -9.08 17.84
C VAL A 80 -3.91 -9.13 19.28
N LYS A 81 -4.28 -7.99 19.87
CA LYS A 81 -4.87 -7.89 21.20
C LYS A 81 -6.38 -8.13 21.23
N ASP A 82 -6.98 -8.49 20.10
CA ASP A 82 -8.42 -8.69 19.93
C ASP A 82 -9.27 -7.41 20.15
N ASP A 83 -8.64 -6.23 20.14
CA ASP A 83 -9.33 -4.95 20.25
C ASP A 83 -9.74 -4.43 18.87
N LEU A 84 -10.86 -4.96 18.39
CA LEU A 84 -11.34 -4.66 17.05
C LEU A 84 -11.85 -3.23 16.88
N GLN A 85 -12.42 -2.62 17.92
CA GLN A 85 -12.95 -1.26 17.83
C GLN A 85 -11.79 -0.28 17.58
N ILE A 86 -10.71 -0.40 18.36
CA ILE A 86 -9.50 0.41 18.16
C ILE A 86 -8.86 0.08 16.81
N ALA A 87 -8.79 -1.20 16.42
CA ALA A 87 -8.23 -1.58 15.12
C ALA A 87 -8.98 -0.96 13.93
N VAL A 88 -10.31 -0.97 13.97
CA VAL A 88 -11.17 -0.36 12.94
C VAL A 88 -10.96 1.16 12.90
N TYR A 89 -10.95 1.82 14.05
CA TYR A 89 -10.68 3.26 14.14
C TYR A 89 -9.33 3.62 13.51
N LEU A 90 -8.26 2.92 13.90
CA LEU A 90 -6.91 3.16 13.35
C LEU A 90 -6.84 2.89 11.84
N LEU A 91 -7.56 1.88 11.33
CA LEU A 91 -7.65 1.64 9.89
C LEU A 91 -8.33 2.79 9.14
N VAL A 92 -9.41 3.33 9.69
CA VAL A 92 -10.11 4.49 9.11
C VAL A 92 -9.21 5.71 9.09
N VAL A 93 -8.48 5.97 10.19
CA VAL A 93 -7.50 7.06 10.25
C VAL A 93 -6.41 6.87 9.18
N SER A 94 -5.84 5.67 9.03
CA SER A 94 -4.84 5.42 8.00
C SER A 94 -5.41 5.53 6.58
N LEU A 95 -6.65 5.09 6.34
CA LEU A 95 -7.32 5.27 5.05
C LEU A 95 -7.48 6.75 4.73
N GLY A 96 -7.90 7.57 5.70
CA GLY A 96 -8.00 9.02 5.55
C GLY A 96 -6.66 9.66 5.20
N LEU A 97 -5.57 9.26 5.88
CA LEU A 97 -4.21 9.72 5.57
C LEU A 97 -3.75 9.28 4.18
N GLY A 98 -4.08 8.06 3.74
CA GLY A 98 -3.79 7.58 2.38
C GLY A 98 -4.52 8.36 1.30
N VAL A 99 -5.79 8.72 1.54
CA VAL A 99 -6.57 9.58 0.64
C VAL A 99 -5.99 10.99 0.60
N ALA A 100 -5.63 11.56 1.76
CA ALA A 100 -4.97 12.86 1.84
C ALA A 100 -3.63 12.88 1.07
N PHE A 101 -2.84 11.81 1.20
CA PHE A 101 -1.62 11.62 0.40
C PHE A 101 -1.95 11.60 -1.10
N GLY A 102 -3.02 10.92 -1.51
CA GLY A 102 -3.49 10.95 -2.90
C GLY A 102 -3.80 12.35 -3.41
N PHE A 103 -4.50 13.18 -2.64
CA PHE A 103 -4.75 14.58 -3.01
C PHE A 103 -3.47 15.40 -3.14
N ILE A 104 -2.51 15.21 -2.23
CA ILE A 104 -1.20 15.85 -2.30
C ILE A 104 -0.45 15.47 -3.57
N GLN A 105 -0.52 14.21 -4.02
CA GLN A 105 0.08 13.80 -5.30
C GLN A 105 -0.52 14.56 -6.48
N LEU A 106 -1.86 14.67 -6.53
CA LEU A 106 -2.55 15.41 -7.60
C LEU A 106 -2.15 16.89 -7.61
N MET A 107 -2.06 17.52 -6.44
CA MET A 107 -1.57 18.89 -6.32
C MET A 107 -0.10 19.00 -6.76
N GLY A 108 0.75 18.07 -6.35
CA GLY A 108 2.15 18.02 -6.76
C GLY A 108 2.32 17.86 -8.28
N TRP A 109 1.47 17.09 -8.95
CA TRP A 109 1.47 16.99 -10.41
C TRP A 109 1.15 18.32 -11.08
N SER A 110 0.19 19.07 -10.56
CA SER A 110 -0.13 20.40 -11.09
C SER A 110 1.08 21.34 -11.01
N SER A 111 1.86 21.28 -9.93
CA SER A 111 3.11 22.04 -9.78
C SER A 111 4.21 21.54 -10.72
N LEU A 112 4.37 20.22 -10.88
CA LEU A 112 5.37 19.65 -11.80
C LEU A 112 5.10 19.97 -13.27
N LEU A 113 3.82 20.10 -13.65
CA LEU A 113 3.45 20.49 -15.01
C LEU A 113 3.76 21.97 -15.30
N ALA A 114 3.85 22.80 -14.25
CA ALA A 114 4.16 24.23 -14.35
C ALA A 114 5.67 24.54 -14.31
N THR A 115 6.51 23.60 -13.88
CA THR A 115 7.96 23.79 -13.66
C THR A 115 8.81 22.97 -14.66
N ASP A 116 10.15 23.00 -14.50
CA ASP A 116 11.17 22.44 -15.38
C ASP A 116 10.91 21.00 -15.90
N THR A 117 11.38 20.80 -17.14
CA THR A 117 11.21 19.59 -17.95
C THR A 117 11.86 18.34 -17.36
N ILE A 118 12.95 18.47 -16.61
CA ILE A 118 13.72 17.31 -16.10
C ILE A 118 13.00 16.67 -14.90
N GLY A 119 12.59 17.48 -13.92
CA GLY A 119 11.83 16.99 -12.76
C GLY A 119 10.52 16.33 -13.19
N ARG A 120 9.84 16.91 -14.19
CA ARG A 120 8.66 16.30 -14.79
C ARG A 120 8.96 14.92 -15.41
N ASN A 121 10.05 14.76 -16.15
CA ASN A 121 10.35 13.50 -16.84
C ASN A 121 10.72 12.34 -15.90
N ILE A 122 11.20 12.64 -14.69
CA ILE A 122 11.60 11.62 -13.70
C ILE A 122 10.51 11.41 -12.64
N LEU A 123 10.05 12.48 -11.97
CA LEU A 123 9.10 12.38 -10.87
C LEU A 123 7.70 11.99 -11.36
N LEU A 124 7.24 12.51 -12.50
CA LEU A 124 5.87 12.27 -12.94
C LEU A 124 5.59 10.80 -13.29
N PRO A 125 6.42 10.08 -14.09
CA PRO A 125 6.16 8.67 -14.38
C PRO A 125 6.23 7.79 -13.14
N PHE A 126 7.20 8.02 -12.26
CA PHE A 126 7.32 7.27 -11.01
C PHE A 126 6.11 7.51 -10.11
N SER A 127 5.75 8.78 -9.89
CA SER A 127 4.63 9.18 -9.05
C SER A 127 3.28 8.70 -9.62
N ALA A 128 3.09 8.72 -10.93
CA ALA A 128 1.88 8.22 -11.58
C ALA A 128 1.69 6.70 -11.36
N ILE A 129 2.76 5.91 -11.55
CA ILE A 129 2.70 4.47 -11.28
C ILE A 129 2.56 4.20 -9.79
N HIS A 130 3.24 4.98 -8.93
CA HIS A 130 3.06 4.90 -7.48
C HIS A 130 1.62 5.17 -7.06
N PHE A 131 0.99 6.20 -7.62
CA PHE A 131 -0.40 6.56 -7.37
C PHE A 131 -1.38 5.47 -7.81
N SER A 132 -1.13 4.79 -8.94
CA SER A 132 -1.98 3.65 -9.34
C SER A 132 -1.93 2.51 -8.31
N HIS A 133 -0.75 2.21 -7.76
CA HIS A 133 -0.58 1.24 -6.68
C HIS A 133 -1.19 1.71 -5.35
N LEU A 134 -1.17 3.02 -5.08
CA LEU A 134 -1.89 3.62 -3.94
C LEU A 134 -3.38 3.35 -4.02
N VAL A 135 -4.00 3.55 -5.18
CA VAL A 135 -5.43 3.26 -5.38
C VAL A 135 -5.73 1.79 -5.11
N VAL A 136 -4.89 0.87 -5.61
CA VAL A 136 -5.00 -0.57 -5.31
C VAL A 136 -4.87 -0.84 -3.81
N GLY A 137 -3.92 -0.17 -3.13
CA GLY A 137 -3.72 -0.26 -1.68
C GLY A 137 -4.94 0.21 -0.90
N ILE A 138 -5.56 1.32 -1.31
CA ILE A 138 -6.76 1.89 -0.67
C ILE A 138 -7.92 0.89 -0.79
N VAL A 139 -8.09 0.28 -1.97
CA VAL A 139 -9.10 -0.77 -2.17
C VAL A 139 -8.85 -1.97 -1.25
N PHE A 140 -7.61 -2.44 -1.12
CA PHE A 140 -7.30 -3.55 -0.21
C PHE A 140 -7.50 -3.20 1.26
N LEU A 141 -7.13 -2.00 1.70
CA LEU A 141 -7.41 -1.53 3.06
C LEU A 141 -8.91 -1.42 3.33
N PHE A 142 -9.70 -0.98 2.35
CA PHE A 142 -11.15 -0.93 2.47
C PHE A 142 -11.78 -2.33 2.58
N VAL A 143 -11.25 -3.32 1.85
CA VAL A 143 -11.66 -4.74 2.00
C VAL A 143 -11.33 -5.27 3.39
N VAL A 144 -10.16 -4.92 3.94
CA VAL A 144 -9.77 -5.27 5.32
C VAL A 144 -10.71 -4.62 6.33
N PHE A 145 -11.02 -3.33 6.18
CA PHE A 145 -11.97 -2.59 7.01
C PHE A 145 -13.33 -3.29 7.06
N LYS A 146 -13.92 -3.65 5.91
CA LYS A 146 -15.20 -4.37 5.86
C LYS A 146 -15.15 -5.71 6.61
N ARG A 147 -14.02 -6.42 6.53
CA ARG A 147 -13.87 -7.71 7.22
C ARG A 147 -13.77 -7.57 8.74
N LEU A 148 -13.00 -6.57 9.21
CA LEU A 148 -12.88 -6.31 10.64
C LEU A 148 -14.19 -5.83 11.23
N ASN A 149 -14.91 -4.95 10.52
CA ASN A 149 -16.21 -4.45 10.97
C ASN A 149 -17.27 -5.55 11.10
N ASN A 150 -17.13 -6.62 10.32
CA ASN A 150 -18.00 -7.80 10.39
C ASN A 150 -17.51 -8.85 11.41
N PHE A 151 -16.59 -8.50 12.33
CA PHE A 151 -16.04 -9.38 13.37
C PHE A 151 -15.45 -10.71 12.85
N GLN A 152 -14.95 -10.73 11.60
CA GLN A 152 -14.38 -11.96 11.02
C GLN A 152 -12.93 -12.18 11.46
N ILE A 153 -12.73 -12.45 12.75
CA ILE A 153 -11.42 -12.73 13.37
C ILE A 153 -11.11 -14.22 13.24
N HIS A 154 -10.79 -14.66 12.03
CA HIS A 154 -10.24 -16.00 11.83
C HIS A 154 -8.74 -15.86 11.60
N SER A 155 -7.90 -16.80 12.08
CA SER A 155 -6.44 -16.74 11.89
C SER A 155 -6.03 -16.51 10.42
N LYS A 156 -6.87 -16.97 9.48
CA LYS A 156 -6.67 -16.76 8.04
C LYS A 156 -6.99 -15.32 7.57
N ALA A 157 -7.99 -14.67 8.17
CA ALA A 157 -8.29 -13.25 7.92
C ALA A 157 -7.17 -12.36 8.45
N ILE A 158 -6.61 -12.67 9.63
CA ILE A 158 -5.44 -11.97 10.20
C ILE A 158 -4.22 -12.06 9.27
N LEU A 159 -3.97 -13.24 8.69
CA LEU A 159 -2.88 -13.42 7.70
C LEU A 159 -3.09 -12.57 6.44
N PHE A 160 -4.31 -12.51 5.90
CA PHE A 160 -4.61 -11.65 4.75
C PHE A 160 -4.41 -10.17 5.09
N THR A 161 -4.97 -9.71 6.21
CA THR A 161 -4.80 -8.34 6.70
C THR A 161 -3.33 -7.97 6.87
N SER A 162 -2.53 -8.88 7.41
CA SER A 162 -1.08 -8.68 7.54
C SER A 162 -0.39 -8.48 6.19
N ASN A 163 -0.75 -9.25 5.15
CA ASN A 163 -0.19 -9.06 3.81
C ASN A 163 -0.58 -7.72 3.19
N VAL A 164 -1.82 -7.25 3.41
CA VAL A 164 -2.25 -5.93 2.96
C VAL A 164 -1.44 -4.83 3.65
N PHE A 165 -1.18 -4.97 4.95
CA PHE A 165 -0.34 -3.99 5.67
C PHE A 165 1.10 -4.00 5.14
N TYR A 166 1.67 -5.18 4.86
CA TYR A 166 2.99 -5.25 4.22
C TYR A 166 3.03 -4.56 2.86
N PHE A 167 2.00 -4.74 2.03
CA PHE A 167 1.88 -4.03 0.75
C PHE A 167 1.83 -2.49 0.95
N TRP A 168 1.04 -2.01 1.92
CA TRP A 168 0.95 -0.57 2.21
C TRP A 168 2.29 0.01 2.69
N HIS A 169 2.96 -0.66 3.62
CA HIS A 169 4.28 -0.23 4.10
C HIS A 169 5.33 -0.24 3.00
N PHE A 170 5.31 -1.26 2.13
CA PHE A 170 6.18 -1.33 0.96
C PHE A 170 5.98 -0.11 0.04
N LEU A 171 4.73 0.25 -0.23
CA LEU A 171 4.41 1.40 -1.06
C LEU A 171 4.89 2.72 -0.43
N GLY A 172 4.69 2.90 0.87
CA GLY A 172 5.18 4.07 1.61
C GLY A 172 6.71 4.14 1.66
N LEU A 173 7.38 3.01 1.89
CA LEU A 173 8.85 2.93 1.94
C LEU A 173 9.48 3.32 0.60
N ILE A 174 8.95 2.79 -0.50
CA ILE A 174 9.43 3.12 -1.85
C ILE A 174 9.27 4.60 -2.16
N TRP A 175 8.13 5.20 -1.78
CA TRP A 175 7.92 6.64 -1.97
C TRP A 175 8.98 7.48 -1.25
N VAL A 176 9.18 7.20 0.04
CA VAL A 176 10.13 7.93 0.87
C VAL A 176 11.56 7.73 0.36
N ALA A 177 11.92 6.50 -0.01
CA ALA A 177 13.23 6.20 -0.58
C ALA A 177 13.46 6.94 -1.91
N PHE A 178 12.46 6.99 -2.78
CA PHE A 178 12.57 7.70 -4.06
C PHE A 178 12.75 9.21 -3.87
N ILE A 179 11.93 9.83 -3.03
CA ILE A 179 12.08 11.26 -2.70
C ILE A 179 13.45 11.53 -2.08
N GLY A 180 13.92 10.69 -1.15
CA GLY A 180 15.23 10.85 -0.53
C GLY A 180 16.43 10.64 -1.46
N VAL A 181 16.26 9.92 -2.57
CA VAL A 181 17.30 9.72 -3.59
C VAL A 181 17.38 10.87 -4.59
N ILE A 182 16.24 11.52 -4.87
CA ILE A 182 16.14 12.55 -5.91
C ILE A 182 16.24 13.97 -5.31
N ALA A 183 15.90 14.13 -4.02
CA ALA A 183 16.10 15.36 -3.27
C ALA A 183 17.59 15.66 -3.09
#